data_AF-A0A9D1SGZ3-F1
#
_entry.id   AF-A0A9D1SGZ3-F1
#
_cell.length_a   1.000
_cell.length_b   1.000
_cell.length_c   1.000
_cell.angle_alpha   90.00
_cell.angle_beta   90.00
_cell.angle_gamma   90.00
#
_symmetry.space_group_name_H-M   'P 1'
#
loop_
_entity.id
_entity.type
_entity.pdbx_description
1 polymer ?
#
loop_
_entity_poly.entity_id
_entity_poly.type
_entity_poly.pdbx_seq_one_letter_code
_entity_poly.pdbx_strand_id
1 'polypeptide(L)'
;MYTDNDIKKIAERLKFLRESLNKSVKEAAEAAMVSEEEYKKAESGGRDFSFNFLQKLAKYFGVDIVQLISGESPRLTGFQVTRAGDGMPLERRKGFNYFHLASHFKDKSAEPFIVKARYDAEEQTKPIHCSTHNDEEFDLILKGKLKVTVDNYTTVLGEGDSIYYNAQLPHGMIAYEGDCEFLAIVIKKSSTLSEIEETATAEDTVKAKDSGAIYRKFITPETDEKGRLVKLNFHPPENFNYAFDVVDAVAQKSPHKTAMVWLDHNKNEKVFSFEDMSEMSNRAANFFKSLGIKKGDTVLLVLKRRYQFWFAILGLHKLGAVAIPATYLLTQHDYEYRFNTAKITACVLANEDEMIRECEAALRNSPTVRCRIAVG
;
A
#
# COMPACT_ATOMS: atom_id res chain seq x y z
N MET A 1 3.79 -30.97 -15.57
CA MET A 1 2.85 -32.09 -15.75
C MET A 1 2.29 -32.55 -14.42
N TYR A 2 0.96 -32.60 -14.29
CA TYR A 2 0.27 -33.15 -13.12
C TYR A 2 0.40 -34.67 -13.07
N THR A 3 0.30 -35.28 -11.88
CA THR A 3 0.24 -36.76 -11.81
C THR A 3 -1.11 -37.27 -12.30
N ASP A 4 -1.20 -38.53 -12.76
CA ASP A 4 -2.49 -39.15 -13.16
C ASP A 4 -3.56 -39.07 -12.06
N ASN A 5 -3.14 -39.05 -10.79
CA ASN A 5 -4.03 -38.89 -9.64
C ASN A 5 -4.53 -37.45 -9.50
N ASP A 6 -3.69 -36.46 -9.79
CA ASP A 6 -4.06 -35.04 -9.75
C ASP A 6 -5.01 -34.69 -10.90
N ILE A 7 -4.78 -35.26 -12.09
CA ILE A 7 -5.64 -35.06 -13.26
C ILE A 7 -7.08 -35.50 -12.96
N LYS A 8 -7.25 -36.68 -12.35
CA LYS A 8 -8.57 -37.19 -11.96
C LYS A 8 -9.26 -36.29 -10.93
N LYS A 9 -8.54 -35.84 -9.90
CA LYS A 9 -9.10 -34.96 -8.85
C LYS A 9 -9.52 -33.60 -9.41
N ILE A 10 -8.74 -33.03 -10.32
CA ILE A 10 -9.09 -31.76 -10.99
C ILE A 10 -10.33 -31.95 -11.88
N ALA A 11 -10.39 -33.04 -12.63
CA ALA A 11 -11.53 -33.40 -13.48
C ALA A 11 -12.83 -33.56 -12.67
N GLU A 12 -12.77 -34.28 -11.54
CA GLU A 12 -13.90 -34.46 -10.62
C GLU A 12 -14.40 -33.11 -10.06
N ARG A 13 -13.49 -32.20 -9.71
CA ARG A 13 -13.85 -30.85 -9.22
C ARG A 13 -14.45 -29.98 -10.30
N LEU A 14 -13.92 -30.04 -11.53
CA LEU A 14 -14.50 -29.37 -12.69
C LEU A 14 -15.94 -29.82 -12.94
N LYS A 15 -16.15 -31.14 -12.95
CA LYS A 15 -17.48 -31.73 -13.09
C LYS A 15 -18.41 -31.28 -11.96
N PHE A 16 -17.94 -31.36 -10.72
CA PHE A 16 -18.71 -30.95 -9.55
C PHE A 16 -19.11 -29.47 -9.60
N LEU A 17 -18.19 -28.57 -9.94
CA LEU A 17 -18.47 -27.13 -10.06
C LEU A 17 -19.45 -26.84 -11.19
N ARG A 18 -19.27 -27.47 -12.36
CA ARG A 18 -20.17 -27.31 -13.49
C ARG A 18 -21.59 -27.76 -13.13
N GLU A 19 -21.73 -28.94 -12.51
CA GLU A 19 -23.03 -29.48 -12.09
C GLU A 19 -23.66 -28.66 -10.97
N SER A 20 -22.89 -28.26 -9.96
CA SER A 20 -23.38 -27.45 -8.83
C SER A 20 -23.85 -26.06 -9.24
N LEU A 21 -23.27 -25.50 -10.30
CA LEU A 21 -23.63 -24.19 -10.85
C LEU A 21 -24.65 -24.29 -12.00
N ASN A 22 -25.24 -25.48 -12.24
CA ASN A 22 -26.19 -25.77 -13.32
C ASN A 22 -25.69 -25.31 -14.70
N LYS A 23 -24.39 -25.50 -14.98
CA LYS A 23 -23.78 -25.16 -16.26
C LYS A 23 -23.76 -26.38 -17.20
N SER A 24 -24.05 -26.15 -18.47
CA SER A 24 -23.92 -27.18 -19.50
C SER A 24 -22.45 -27.38 -19.90
N VAL A 25 -22.15 -28.55 -20.47
CA VAL A 25 -20.83 -28.86 -21.06
C VAL A 25 -20.48 -27.85 -22.16
N LYS A 26 -21.47 -27.43 -22.94
CA LYS A 26 -21.32 -26.43 -24.00
C LYS A 26 -20.87 -25.08 -23.46
N GLU A 27 -21.54 -24.57 -22.44
CA GLU A 27 -21.18 -23.28 -21.84
C GLU A 27 -19.78 -23.30 -21.21
N ALA A 28 -19.40 -24.41 -20.56
CA ALA A 28 -18.08 -24.54 -19.97
C ALA A 28 -16.97 -24.67 -21.05
N ALA A 29 -17.25 -25.38 -22.15
CA ALA A 29 -16.34 -25.47 -23.30
C ALA A 29 -16.13 -24.11 -23.98
N GLU A 30 -17.21 -23.34 -24.18
CA GLU A 30 -17.18 -21.98 -24.70
C GLU A 30 -16.34 -21.06 -23.81
N ALA A 31 -16.54 -21.12 -22.48
CA ALA A 31 -15.78 -20.34 -21.52
C ALA A 31 -14.28 -20.68 -21.53
N ALA A 32 -13.94 -21.97 -21.67
CA ALA A 32 -12.56 -22.43 -21.79
C ALA A 32 -11.93 -22.15 -23.18
N MET A 33 -12.74 -21.77 -24.17
CA MET A 33 -12.38 -21.63 -25.58
C MET A 33 -11.81 -22.93 -26.16
N VAL A 34 -12.49 -24.05 -25.91
CA VAL A 34 -12.20 -25.36 -26.49
C VAL A 34 -13.46 -25.98 -27.09
N SER A 35 -13.33 -27.07 -27.85
CA SER A 35 -14.50 -27.82 -28.32
C SER A 35 -15.20 -28.57 -27.16
N GLU A 36 -16.49 -28.87 -27.31
CA GLU A 36 -17.23 -29.69 -26.33
C GLU A 36 -16.57 -31.06 -26.10
N GLU A 37 -16.04 -31.67 -27.15
CA GLU A 37 -15.32 -32.95 -27.07
C GLU A 37 -14.02 -32.84 -26.29
N GLU A 38 -13.29 -31.74 -26.47
CA GLU A 38 -12.09 -31.46 -25.69
C GLU A 38 -12.39 -31.22 -24.21
N TYR A 39 -13.48 -30.50 -23.91
CA TYR A 39 -13.92 -30.27 -22.54
C TYR A 39 -14.38 -31.57 -21.87
N LYS A 40 -15.16 -32.43 -22.55
CA LYS A 40 -15.56 -33.74 -22.02
C LYS A 40 -14.37 -34.64 -21.70
N LYS A 41 -13.33 -34.62 -22.55
CA LYS A 41 -12.07 -35.34 -22.28
C LYS A 41 -11.35 -34.78 -21.06
N ALA A 42 -11.37 -33.46 -20.85
CA ALA A 42 -10.80 -32.84 -19.65
C ALA A 42 -11.59 -33.20 -18.39
N GLU A 43 -12.92 -33.11 -18.44
CA GLU A 43 -13.82 -33.38 -17.31
C GLU A 43 -13.90 -34.87 -16.92
N SER A 44 -13.51 -35.77 -17.82
CA SER A 44 -13.35 -37.21 -17.54
C SER A 44 -11.94 -37.59 -17.07
N GLY A 45 -11.01 -36.63 -16.99
CA GLY A 45 -9.61 -36.87 -16.63
C GLY A 45 -8.81 -37.57 -17.73
N GLY A 46 -9.29 -37.55 -18.97
CA GLY A 46 -8.67 -38.20 -20.14
C GLY A 46 -7.66 -37.31 -20.88
N ARG A 47 -7.32 -36.13 -20.34
CA ARG A 47 -6.26 -35.25 -20.84
C ARG A 47 -5.66 -34.41 -19.72
N ASP A 48 -4.45 -33.91 -19.98
CA ASP A 48 -3.82 -32.91 -19.13
C ASP A 48 -4.47 -31.52 -19.26
N PHE A 49 -4.28 -30.68 -18.25
CA PHE A 49 -4.84 -29.35 -18.14
C PHE A 49 -3.80 -28.27 -18.41
N SER A 50 -4.08 -27.36 -19.34
CA SER A 50 -3.27 -26.14 -19.46
C SER A 50 -3.67 -25.12 -18.39
N PHE A 51 -2.73 -24.29 -17.94
CA PHE A 51 -3.02 -23.21 -17.00
C PHE A 51 -4.09 -22.26 -17.54
N ASN A 52 -4.00 -21.84 -18.80
CA ASN A 52 -4.98 -20.96 -19.45
C ASN A 52 -6.39 -21.59 -19.47
N PHE A 53 -6.48 -22.91 -19.66
CA PHE A 53 -7.75 -23.63 -19.59
C PHE A 53 -8.34 -23.57 -18.18
N LEU A 54 -7.55 -23.89 -17.16
CA LEU A 54 -7.99 -23.85 -15.76
C LEU A 54 -8.30 -22.43 -15.28
N GLN A 55 -7.55 -21.42 -15.72
CA GLN A 55 -7.76 -20.02 -15.36
C GLN A 55 -9.08 -19.48 -15.92
N LYS A 56 -9.39 -19.79 -17.18
CA LYS A 56 -10.67 -19.42 -17.79
C LYS A 56 -11.85 -20.06 -17.07
N LEU A 57 -11.73 -21.34 -16.73
CA LEU A 57 -12.78 -22.07 -16.00
C LEU A 57 -12.91 -21.60 -14.56
N ALA A 58 -11.81 -21.35 -13.85
CA ALA A 58 -11.82 -20.77 -12.51
C ALA A 58 -12.55 -19.41 -12.51
N LYS A 59 -12.23 -18.55 -13.48
CA LYS A 59 -12.93 -17.27 -13.68
C LYS A 59 -14.42 -17.46 -13.99
N TYR A 60 -14.74 -18.39 -14.89
CA TYR A 60 -16.12 -18.68 -15.29
C TYR A 60 -16.98 -19.25 -14.15
N PHE A 61 -16.40 -20.12 -13.32
CA PHE A 61 -17.06 -20.70 -12.15
C PHE A 61 -16.99 -19.81 -10.90
N GLY A 62 -16.26 -18.70 -10.95
CA GLY A 62 -16.11 -17.77 -9.82
C GLY A 62 -15.32 -18.36 -8.65
N VAL A 63 -14.38 -19.27 -8.92
CA VAL A 63 -13.53 -19.92 -7.90
C VAL A 63 -12.07 -19.54 -8.08
N ASP A 64 -11.30 -19.67 -7.00
CA ASP A 64 -9.84 -19.55 -7.08
C ASP A 64 -9.25 -20.74 -7.87
N ILE A 65 -8.29 -20.48 -8.75
CA ILE A 65 -7.61 -21.53 -9.52
C ILE A 65 -6.90 -22.54 -8.61
N VAL A 66 -6.40 -22.10 -7.46
CA VAL A 66 -5.79 -22.99 -6.45
C VAL A 66 -6.84 -23.97 -5.93
N GLN A 67 -8.06 -23.52 -5.65
CA GLN A 67 -9.14 -24.42 -5.23
C GLN A 67 -9.46 -25.47 -6.29
N LEU A 68 -9.37 -25.11 -7.57
CA LEU A 68 -9.59 -26.04 -8.68
C LEU A 68 -8.47 -27.11 -8.76
N ILE A 69 -7.22 -26.69 -8.57
CA ILE A 69 -6.02 -27.55 -8.68
C ILE A 69 -5.83 -28.42 -7.43
N SER A 70 -5.81 -27.80 -6.25
CA SER A 70 -5.50 -28.48 -4.99
C SER A 70 -6.74 -29.06 -4.29
N GLY A 71 -7.94 -28.51 -4.55
CA GLY A 71 -9.16 -28.81 -3.80
C GLY A 71 -9.31 -28.01 -2.52
N GLU A 72 -8.33 -27.17 -2.18
CA GLU A 72 -8.35 -26.32 -0.99
C GLU A 72 -8.36 -24.85 -1.40
N SER A 73 -9.32 -24.09 -0.86
CA SER A 73 -9.26 -22.63 -0.95
C SER A 73 -8.11 -22.11 -0.08
N PRO A 74 -7.36 -21.09 -0.53
CA PRO A 74 -6.42 -20.37 0.34
C PRO A 74 -7.16 -19.83 1.57
N ARG A 75 -6.79 -20.29 2.76
CA ARG A 75 -7.45 -19.94 4.04
C ARG A 75 -6.54 -19.17 4.99
N LEU A 76 -5.23 -19.16 4.74
CA LEU A 76 -4.26 -18.58 5.67
C LEU A 76 -4.18 -17.07 5.49
N THR A 77 -4.21 -16.34 6.61
CA THR A 77 -4.11 -14.86 6.66
C THR A 77 -2.96 -14.36 7.56
N GLY A 78 -2.41 -15.22 8.43
CA GLY A 78 -1.32 -14.86 9.34
C GLY A 78 0.06 -15.09 8.72
N PHE A 79 0.40 -16.35 8.45
CA PHE A 79 1.64 -16.74 7.77
C PHE A 79 1.49 -18.11 7.09
N GLN A 80 2.33 -18.39 6.10
CA GLN A 80 2.54 -19.71 5.51
C GLN A 80 4.02 -20.06 5.61
N VAL A 81 4.34 -21.31 5.96
CA VAL A 81 5.70 -21.84 5.86
C VAL A 81 5.73 -22.85 4.71
N THR A 82 6.58 -22.60 3.72
CA THR A 82 6.86 -23.54 2.62
C THR A 82 8.31 -23.96 2.76
N ARG A 83 8.57 -25.27 2.92
CA ARG A 83 9.95 -25.77 3.04
C ARG A 83 10.61 -25.85 1.66
N ALA A 84 11.94 -25.91 1.66
CA ALA A 84 12.71 -26.02 0.42
C ALA A 84 12.29 -27.28 -0.35
N GLY A 85 11.90 -27.13 -1.61
CA GLY A 85 11.39 -28.21 -2.47
C GLY A 85 9.87 -28.41 -2.44
N ASP A 86 9.16 -27.84 -1.45
CA ASP A 86 7.72 -28.04 -1.26
C ASP A 86 6.86 -26.95 -1.93
N GLY A 87 7.45 -26.09 -2.77
CA GLY A 87 6.70 -25.07 -3.50
C GLY A 87 5.69 -25.70 -4.47
N MET A 88 4.49 -25.11 -4.56
CA MET A 88 3.43 -25.64 -5.41
C MET A 88 3.82 -25.52 -6.89
N PRO A 89 3.97 -26.63 -7.63
CA PRO A 89 4.47 -26.60 -9.00
C PRO A 89 3.45 -25.97 -9.96
N LEU A 90 3.95 -25.12 -10.86
CA LEU A 90 3.20 -24.42 -11.89
C LEU A 90 4.02 -24.43 -13.19
N GLU A 91 3.42 -24.85 -14.28
CA GLU A 91 4.04 -24.85 -15.60
C GLU A 91 3.36 -23.76 -16.45
N ARG A 92 4.06 -22.63 -16.67
CA ARG A 92 3.52 -21.47 -17.40
C ARG A 92 4.05 -21.34 -18.83
N ARG A 93 5.32 -21.69 -19.04
CA ARG A 93 6.04 -21.57 -20.32
C ARG A 93 6.96 -22.77 -20.50
N LYS A 94 7.04 -23.30 -21.72
CA LYS A 94 7.97 -24.39 -22.06
C LYS A 94 9.41 -23.97 -21.68
N GLY A 95 10.09 -24.79 -20.88
CA GLY A 95 11.44 -24.53 -20.40
C GLY A 95 11.53 -23.77 -19.06
N PHE A 96 10.40 -23.34 -18.49
CA PHE A 96 10.35 -22.69 -17.17
C PHE A 96 9.43 -23.46 -16.22
N ASN A 97 9.98 -23.91 -15.10
CA ASN A 97 9.24 -24.53 -14.01
C ASN A 97 9.12 -23.54 -12.86
N TYR A 98 7.89 -23.19 -12.48
CA TYR A 98 7.61 -22.27 -11.38
C TYR A 98 7.15 -23.06 -10.16
N PHE A 99 7.57 -22.65 -8.97
CA PHE A 99 7.19 -23.26 -7.70
C PHE A 99 6.70 -22.17 -6.77
N HIS A 100 5.39 -22.07 -6.57
CA HIS A 100 4.77 -21.01 -5.79
C HIS A 100 4.97 -21.23 -4.29
N LEU A 101 5.53 -20.23 -3.60
CA LEU A 101 5.93 -20.34 -2.20
C LEU A 101 4.83 -19.90 -1.20
N ALA A 102 3.72 -19.34 -1.67
CA ALA A 102 2.64 -18.80 -0.83
C ALA A 102 1.23 -19.15 -1.37
N SER A 103 1.09 -20.36 -1.94
CA SER A 103 -0.15 -20.82 -2.58
C SER A 103 -1.38 -20.85 -1.67
N HIS A 104 -1.22 -21.07 -0.37
CA HIS A 104 -2.32 -21.20 0.59
C HIS A 104 -2.63 -19.89 1.35
N PHE A 105 -1.83 -18.83 1.10
CA PHE A 105 -2.02 -17.50 1.68
C PHE A 105 -3.00 -16.66 0.87
N LYS A 106 -4.01 -16.11 1.54
CA LYS A 106 -5.10 -15.33 0.95
C LYS A 106 -4.73 -13.84 0.84
N ASP A 107 -5.29 -13.15 -0.15
CA ASP A 107 -5.24 -11.68 -0.30
C ASP A 107 -3.80 -11.10 -0.26
N LYS A 108 -2.84 -11.87 -0.79
CA LYS A 108 -1.42 -11.49 -0.82
C LYS A 108 -1.15 -10.36 -1.82
N SER A 109 -0.34 -9.39 -1.37
CA SER A 109 0.17 -8.29 -2.19
C SER A 109 1.29 -8.72 -3.14
N ALA A 110 1.94 -9.86 -2.86
CA ALA A 110 3.03 -10.39 -3.66
C ALA A 110 2.93 -11.90 -3.84
N GLU A 111 3.33 -12.36 -5.01
CA GLU A 111 3.32 -13.74 -5.48
C GLU A 111 4.77 -14.23 -5.60
N PRO A 112 5.31 -14.93 -4.59
CA PRO A 112 6.67 -15.45 -4.63
C PRO A 112 6.74 -16.82 -5.32
N PHE A 113 7.75 -16.99 -6.17
CA PHE A 113 8.05 -18.22 -6.90
C PHE A 113 9.55 -18.53 -6.85
N ILE A 114 9.91 -19.80 -6.69
CA ILE A 114 11.19 -20.29 -7.21
C ILE A 114 10.98 -20.65 -8.68
N VAL A 115 11.86 -20.19 -9.55
CA VAL A 115 11.77 -20.44 -10.99
C VAL A 115 13.03 -21.14 -11.45
N LYS A 116 12.85 -22.26 -12.16
CA LYS A 116 13.93 -23.01 -12.80
C LYS A 116 13.80 -22.88 -14.30
N ALA A 117 14.72 -22.12 -14.89
CA ALA A 117 14.82 -21.89 -16.32
C ALA A 117 15.87 -22.84 -16.92
N ARG A 118 15.45 -23.64 -17.89
CA ARG A 118 16.34 -24.55 -18.61
C ARG A 118 17.07 -23.80 -19.72
N TYR A 119 18.36 -24.07 -19.87
CA TYR A 119 19.15 -23.57 -20.99
C TYR A 119 18.68 -24.16 -22.32
N ASP A 120 18.52 -23.29 -23.30
CA ASP A 120 18.28 -23.65 -24.69
C ASP A 120 19.24 -22.85 -25.56
N ALA A 121 20.02 -23.56 -26.39
CA ALA A 121 21.00 -22.97 -27.29
C ALA A 121 20.32 -22.18 -28.41
N GLU A 122 19.12 -22.57 -28.85
CA GLU A 122 18.42 -21.90 -29.94
C GLU A 122 17.87 -20.52 -29.52
N GLU A 123 17.50 -20.36 -28.25
CA GLU A 123 16.98 -19.10 -27.71
C GLU A 123 18.08 -18.02 -27.60
N GLN A 124 19.36 -18.40 -27.63
CA GLN A 124 20.47 -17.45 -27.51
C GLN A 124 20.63 -16.55 -28.73
N THR A 125 20.16 -17.00 -29.89
CA THR A 125 20.29 -16.31 -31.18
C THR A 125 18.98 -15.66 -31.63
N LYS A 126 17.89 -15.86 -30.89
CA LYS A 126 16.55 -15.33 -31.20
C LYS A 126 16.26 -14.12 -30.30
N PRO A 127 15.41 -13.17 -30.72
CA PRO A 127 14.88 -12.16 -29.83
C PRO A 127 14.18 -12.83 -28.64
N ILE A 128 14.45 -12.33 -27.42
CA ILE A 128 13.78 -12.82 -26.22
C ILE A 128 12.29 -12.50 -26.34
N HIS A 129 11.45 -13.51 -26.16
CA HIS A 129 10.00 -13.31 -26.15
C HIS A 129 9.60 -12.49 -24.92
N CYS A 130 9.04 -11.30 -25.16
CA CYS A 130 8.61 -10.39 -24.11
C CYS A 130 7.09 -10.45 -23.88
N SER A 131 6.70 -10.30 -22.61
CA SER A 131 5.33 -10.11 -22.15
C SER A 131 5.16 -8.77 -21.44
N THR A 132 3.92 -8.39 -21.17
CA THR A 132 3.56 -7.21 -20.38
C THR A 132 2.41 -7.54 -19.45
N HIS A 133 2.44 -7.04 -18.22
CA HIS A 133 1.31 -7.10 -17.28
C HIS A 133 1.37 -5.95 -16.28
N ASN A 134 0.24 -5.69 -15.61
CA ASN A 134 0.08 -4.52 -14.75
C ASN A 134 0.55 -4.77 -13.31
N ASP A 135 1.77 -5.26 -13.14
CA ASP A 135 2.38 -5.56 -11.85
C ASP A 135 3.82 -5.00 -11.80
N GLU A 136 4.48 -5.14 -10.65
CA GLU A 136 5.92 -4.95 -10.51
C GLU A 136 6.58 -6.29 -10.24
N GLU A 137 7.79 -6.50 -10.73
CA GLU A 137 8.51 -7.76 -10.55
C GLU A 137 9.88 -7.54 -9.94
N PHE A 138 10.26 -8.46 -9.06
CA PHE A 138 11.59 -8.55 -8.47
C PHE A 138 12.15 -9.96 -8.72
N ASP A 139 13.31 -10.04 -9.35
CA ASP A 139 14.05 -11.29 -9.53
C ASP A 139 15.38 -11.24 -8.80
N LEU A 140 15.73 -12.32 -8.09
CA LEU A 140 17.04 -12.54 -7.46
C LEU A 140 17.61 -13.87 -7.94
N ILE A 141 18.80 -13.84 -8.53
CA ILE A 141 19.45 -15.04 -9.06
C ILE A 141 20.06 -15.85 -7.92
N LEU A 142 19.61 -17.09 -7.77
CA LEU A 142 20.08 -18.00 -6.73
C LEU A 142 21.19 -18.92 -7.23
N LYS A 143 21.13 -19.32 -8.51
CA LYS A 143 22.12 -20.19 -9.16
C LYS A 143 22.14 -19.98 -10.67
N GLY A 144 23.32 -19.98 -11.28
CA GLY A 144 23.49 -19.83 -12.73
C GLY A 144 23.41 -18.38 -13.20
N LYS A 145 23.02 -18.16 -14.46
CA LYS A 145 22.88 -16.81 -15.04
C LYS A 145 21.58 -16.66 -15.81
N LEU A 146 21.00 -15.47 -15.71
CA LEU A 146 19.77 -15.11 -16.41
C LEU A 146 20.04 -13.94 -17.34
N LYS A 147 19.73 -14.08 -18.64
CA LYS A 147 19.69 -12.96 -19.57
C LYS A 147 18.28 -12.40 -19.56
N VAL A 148 18.14 -11.14 -19.17
CA VAL A 148 16.86 -10.44 -19.05
C VAL A 148 16.84 -9.24 -20.00
N THR A 149 15.69 -9.04 -20.63
CA THR A 149 15.37 -7.85 -21.42
C THR A 149 14.19 -7.15 -20.78
N VAL A 150 14.30 -5.84 -20.56
CA VAL A 150 13.20 -4.97 -20.14
C VAL A 150 13.24 -3.74 -21.04
N ASP A 151 12.15 -3.53 -21.78
CA ASP A 151 12.05 -2.55 -22.88
C ASP A 151 13.22 -2.72 -23.86
N ASN A 152 14.06 -1.70 -24.01
CA ASN A 152 15.19 -1.70 -24.94
C ASN A 152 16.53 -2.08 -24.27
N TYR A 153 16.51 -2.41 -22.98
CA TYR A 153 17.71 -2.74 -22.22
C TYR A 153 17.81 -4.25 -22.00
N THR A 154 18.95 -4.84 -22.37
CA THR A 154 19.24 -6.25 -22.15
C THR A 154 20.50 -6.38 -21.31
N THR A 155 20.46 -7.21 -20.28
CA THR A 155 21.59 -7.48 -19.39
C THR A 155 21.63 -8.96 -18.98
N VAL A 156 22.77 -9.39 -18.45
CA VAL A 156 22.97 -10.73 -17.87
C VAL A 156 23.21 -10.57 -16.38
N LEU A 157 22.43 -11.28 -15.58
CA LEU A 157 22.50 -11.32 -14.13
C LEU A 157 23.13 -12.64 -13.69
N GLY A 158 24.11 -12.60 -12.79
CA GLY A 158 24.73 -13.75 -12.17
C GLY A 158 24.23 -14.00 -10.74
N GLU A 159 24.77 -15.02 -10.07
CA GLU A 159 24.38 -15.38 -8.70
C GLU A 159 24.53 -14.20 -7.72
N GLY A 160 23.46 -13.92 -6.97
CA GLY A 160 23.39 -12.78 -6.04
C GLY A 160 22.93 -11.47 -6.67
N ASP A 161 22.91 -11.35 -7.99
CA ASP A 161 22.36 -10.18 -8.67
C ASP A 161 20.83 -10.18 -8.61
N SER A 162 20.25 -8.99 -8.63
CA SER A 162 18.80 -8.81 -8.68
C SER A 162 18.40 -7.74 -9.69
N ILE A 163 17.14 -7.81 -10.13
CA ILE A 163 16.50 -6.78 -10.93
C ILE A 163 15.09 -6.51 -10.39
N TYR A 164 14.70 -5.24 -10.37
CA TYR A 164 13.36 -4.79 -10.04
C TYR A 164 12.84 -3.93 -11.18
N TYR A 165 11.64 -4.23 -11.70
CA TYR A 165 11.14 -3.54 -12.88
C TYR A 165 9.61 -3.40 -12.91
N ASN A 166 9.15 -2.38 -13.62
CA ASN A 166 7.75 -2.17 -13.97
C ASN A 166 7.37 -3.13 -15.11
N ALA A 167 6.53 -4.12 -14.81
CA ALA A 167 6.16 -5.17 -15.77
C ALA A 167 5.20 -4.70 -16.88
N GLN A 168 4.77 -3.42 -16.84
CA GLN A 168 4.08 -2.78 -17.97
C GLN A 168 5.02 -2.57 -19.16
N LEU A 169 6.33 -2.46 -18.91
CA LEU A 169 7.33 -2.45 -19.98
C LEU A 169 7.47 -3.87 -20.56
N PRO A 170 7.63 -4.02 -21.89
CA PRO A 170 7.86 -5.33 -22.49
C PRO A 170 9.09 -5.99 -21.87
N HIS A 171 8.93 -7.14 -21.22
CA HIS A 171 10.02 -7.81 -20.54
C HIS A 171 10.03 -9.31 -20.80
N GLY A 172 11.21 -9.92 -20.80
CA GLY A 172 11.39 -11.35 -21.00
C GLY A 172 12.76 -11.81 -20.54
N MET A 173 12.91 -13.12 -20.36
CA MET A 173 14.13 -13.71 -19.83
C MET A 173 14.38 -15.11 -20.40
N ILE A 174 15.66 -15.48 -20.45
CA ILE A 174 16.15 -16.83 -20.80
C ILE A 174 17.35 -17.19 -19.92
N ALA A 175 17.54 -18.48 -19.67
CA ALA A 175 18.77 -18.95 -19.02
C ALA A 175 19.99 -18.72 -19.93
N TYR A 176 21.14 -18.37 -19.35
CA TYR A 176 22.34 -17.98 -20.08
C TYR A 176 23.55 -18.79 -19.62
N GLU A 177 24.31 -19.36 -20.56
CA GLU A 177 25.50 -20.19 -20.30
C GLU A 177 25.28 -21.39 -19.36
N GLY A 178 24.03 -21.83 -19.17
CA GLY A 178 23.64 -22.94 -18.30
C GLY A 178 22.22 -22.77 -17.76
N ASP A 179 21.72 -23.78 -17.05
CA ASP A 179 20.43 -23.69 -16.35
C ASP A 179 20.51 -22.62 -15.25
N CYS A 180 19.37 -21.97 -14.98
CA CYS A 180 19.26 -20.90 -14.00
C CYS A 180 18.15 -21.18 -12.99
N GLU A 181 18.41 -20.89 -11.72
CA GLU A 181 17.41 -20.90 -10.64
C GLU A 181 17.38 -19.52 -9.99
N PHE A 182 16.18 -18.94 -9.87
CA PHE A 182 15.99 -17.60 -9.32
C PHE A 182 14.69 -17.49 -8.53
N LEU A 183 14.66 -16.55 -7.59
CA LEU A 183 13.47 -16.15 -6.86
C LEU A 183 12.79 -15.03 -7.64
N ALA A 184 11.56 -15.25 -8.08
CA ALA A 184 10.71 -14.24 -8.69
C ALA A 184 9.61 -13.82 -7.70
N ILE A 185 9.39 -12.52 -7.55
CA ILE A 185 8.30 -11.96 -6.74
C ILE A 185 7.50 -11.02 -7.63
N VAL A 186 6.26 -11.43 -7.94
CA VAL A 186 5.31 -10.58 -8.68
C VAL A 186 4.44 -9.82 -7.69
N ILE A 187 4.60 -8.50 -7.63
CA ILE A 187 3.91 -7.60 -6.71
C ILE A 187 2.69 -7.05 -7.42
N LYS A 188 1.50 -7.43 -6.94
CA LYS A 188 0.25 -6.94 -7.51
C LYS A 188 0.12 -5.47 -7.22
N LYS A 189 0.01 -4.66 -8.28
CA LYS A 189 -0.55 -3.32 -8.13
C LYS A 189 -2.03 -3.50 -7.83
N SER A 190 -2.41 -3.24 -6.59
CA SER A 190 -3.79 -3.38 -6.16
C SER A 190 -4.71 -2.55 -7.06
N SER A 191 -5.58 -3.21 -7.83
CA SER A 191 -6.79 -2.58 -8.38
C SER A 191 -7.85 -2.35 -7.29
N THR A 192 -7.54 -2.75 -6.05
CA THR A 192 -8.14 -2.27 -4.81
C THR A 192 -7.14 -1.36 -4.10
N LEU A 193 -6.72 -0.31 -4.80
CA LEU A 193 -7.00 0.98 -4.17
C LEU A 193 -8.52 0.94 -3.95
N SER A 194 -8.98 0.52 -2.75
CA SER A 194 -10.10 1.27 -2.17
C SER A 194 -9.76 2.71 -2.47
N GLU A 195 -10.68 3.44 -3.10
CA GLU A 195 -10.60 4.86 -3.47
C GLU A 195 -10.02 5.72 -2.33
N ILE A 196 -8.74 5.56 -2.03
CA ILE A 196 -7.88 6.63 -1.66
C ILE A 196 -7.79 7.31 -3.00
N GLU A 197 -8.68 8.28 -3.21
CA GLU A 197 -8.46 9.33 -4.18
C GLU A 197 -6.96 9.59 -4.17
N GLU A 198 -6.27 9.14 -5.22
CA GLU A 198 -4.88 9.51 -5.44
C GLU A 198 -4.88 11.02 -5.29
N THR A 199 -4.20 11.50 -4.26
CA THR A 199 -4.06 12.92 -3.97
C THR A 199 -3.79 13.62 -5.27
N ALA A 200 -4.75 14.45 -5.71
CA ALA A 200 -4.80 15.08 -7.01
C ALA A 200 -3.39 15.30 -7.57
N THR A 201 -3.08 14.62 -8.68
CA THR A 201 -1.79 14.82 -9.33
C THR A 201 -1.68 16.29 -9.76
N ALA A 202 -0.44 16.79 -9.89
CA ALA A 202 -0.21 18.14 -10.38
C ALA A 202 -0.88 18.39 -11.75
N GLU A 203 -1.15 17.34 -12.52
CA GLU A 203 -1.87 17.42 -13.80
C GLU A 203 -3.36 17.73 -13.66
N ASP A 204 -4.01 17.28 -12.58
CA ASP A 204 -5.41 17.63 -12.26
C ASP A 204 -5.55 19.06 -11.75
N THR A 205 -4.48 19.63 -11.18
CA THR A 205 -4.47 21.03 -10.72
C THR A 205 -4.30 22.05 -11.84
N VAL A 206 -3.82 21.61 -13.01
CA VAL A 206 -3.50 22.50 -14.15
C VAL A 206 -4.73 22.78 -15.03
N LYS A 207 -5.75 21.92 -14.99
CA LYS A 207 -7.02 22.15 -15.73
C LYS A 207 -8.06 22.99 -14.99
N ALA A 208 -7.82 23.35 -13.72
CA ALA A 208 -8.61 24.35 -13.03
C ALA A 208 -8.12 25.76 -13.39
N LYS A 209 -8.21 26.12 -14.67
CA LYS A 209 -8.27 27.52 -15.06
C LYS A 209 -9.57 28.07 -14.45
N ASP A 210 -9.44 28.89 -13.40
CA ASP A 210 -10.46 29.80 -12.82
C ASP A 210 -11.22 29.40 -11.53
N SER A 211 -10.59 28.79 -10.51
CA SER A 211 -11.35 28.19 -9.36
C SER A 211 -11.08 28.69 -7.92
N GLY A 212 -10.69 29.95 -7.67
CA GLY A 212 -10.72 30.54 -6.30
C GLY A 212 -10.08 29.68 -5.18
N ALA A 213 -8.99 28.97 -5.48
CA ALA A 213 -8.33 28.04 -4.58
C ALA A 213 -7.51 28.80 -3.52
N ILE A 214 -7.65 28.42 -2.24
CA ILE A 214 -7.10 29.17 -1.09
C ILE A 214 -5.58 29.30 -1.16
N TYR A 215 -4.87 28.27 -1.64
CA TYR A 215 -3.40 28.27 -1.70
C TYR A 215 -2.84 29.41 -2.56
N ARG A 216 -3.58 29.90 -3.57
CA ARG A 216 -3.11 30.96 -4.48
C ARG A 216 -2.83 32.29 -3.76
N LYS A 217 -3.38 32.47 -2.55
CA LYS A 217 -3.08 33.61 -1.68
C LYS A 217 -1.66 33.57 -1.08
N PHE A 218 -1.03 32.40 -1.04
CA PHE A 218 0.21 32.17 -0.30
C PHE A 218 1.31 31.49 -1.14
N ILE A 219 0.92 30.84 -2.25
CA ILE A 219 1.81 30.03 -3.08
C ILE A 219 1.49 30.27 -4.56
N THR A 220 2.52 30.58 -5.34
CA THR A 220 2.47 30.61 -6.80
C THR A 220 3.24 29.41 -7.37
N PRO A 221 2.56 28.45 -8.01
CA PRO A 221 3.23 27.36 -8.72
C PRO A 221 3.85 27.88 -10.03
N GLU A 222 5.04 27.40 -10.34
CA GLU A 222 5.72 27.58 -11.62
C GLU A 222 5.67 26.25 -12.37
N THR A 223 5.26 26.30 -13.63
CA THR A 223 5.12 25.10 -14.48
C THR A 223 5.97 25.22 -15.73
N ASP A 224 6.46 24.08 -16.24
CA ASP A 224 7.10 24.04 -17.55
C ASP A 224 6.11 24.19 -18.71
N GLU A 225 6.61 24.17 -19.95
CA GLU A 225 5.83 24.25 -21.18
C GLU A 225 4.77 23.14 -21.32
N LYS A 226 4.95 22.02 -20.60
CA LYS A 226 4.02 20.89 -20.57
C LYS A 226 3.03 20.96 -19.40
N GLY A 227 3.06 22.05 -18.61
CA GLY A 227 2.19 22.26 -17.45
C GLY A 227 2.64 21.52 -16.19
N ARG A 228 3.81 20.89 -16.17
CA ARG A 228 4.29 20.14 -15.00
C ARG A 228 4.85 21.11 -13.96
N LEU A 229 4.50 20.90 -12.69
CA LEU A 229 5.01 21.71 -11.58
C LEU A 229 6.54 21.55 -11.48
N VAL A 230 7.27 22.65 -11.66
CA VAL A 230 8.73 22.67 -11.54
C VAL A 230 9.20 23.37 -10.27
N LYS A 231 8.41 24.32 -9.74
CA LYS A 231 8.77 25.08 -8.55
C LYS A 231 7.55 25.63 -7.84
N LEU A 232 7.65 25.81 -6.51
CA LEU A 232 6.69 26.54 -5.69
C LEU A 232 7.33 27.80 -5.14
N ASN A 233 6.72 28.96 -5.40
CA ASN A 233 7.14 30.23 -4.84
C ASN A 233 6.20 30.59 -3.69
N PHE A 234 6.73 30.63 -2.47
CA PHE A 234 5.98 30.92 -1.25
C PHE A 234 6.01 32.42 -0.96
N HIS A 235 4.85 33.02 -0.73
CA HIS A 235 4.67 34.44 -0.38
C HIS A 235 3.58 34.63 0.71
N PRO A 236 3.56 33.84 1.80
CA PRO A 236 2.62 34.08 2.88
C PRO A 236 2.87 35.45 3.54
N PRO A 237 1.82 36.15 4.03
CA PRO A 237 2.01 37.37 4.78
C PRO A 237 2.70 37.09 6.12
N GLU A 238 3.36 38.09 6.72
CA GLU A 238 4.07 37.92 8.01
C GLU A 238 3.18 37.44 9.16
N ASN A 239 1.88 37.75 9.08
CA ASN A 239 0.87 37.35 10.06
C ASN A 239 0.12 36.07 9.67
N PHE A 240 0.63 35.29 8.72
CA PHE A 240 0.01 34.05 8.28
C PHE A 240 -0.25 33.10 9.46
N ASN A 241 -1.48 32.57 9.51
CA ASN A 241 -1.94 31.64 10.51
C ASN A 241 -2.72 30.50 9.85
N TYR A 242 -2.13 29.32 9.77
CA TYR A 242 -2.72 28.18 9.08
C TYR A 242 -4.15 27.83 9.56
N ALA A 243 -4.45 28.00 10.84
CA ALA A 243 -5.77 27.69 11.37
C ALA A 243 -6.85 28.68 10.89
N PHE A 244 -6.53 29.98 10.77
CA PHE A 244 -7.46 30.98 10.24
C PHE A 244 -7.45 31.03 8.72
N ASP A 245 -6.27 31.15 8.13
CA ASP A 245 -6.08 31.44 6.71
C ASP A 245 -6.34 30.25 5.79
N VAL A 246 -6.25 29.03 6.33
CA VAL A 246 -6.49 27.79 5.59
C VAL A 246 -7.69 27.05 6.15
N VAL A 247 -7.64 26.59 7.40
CA VAL A 247 -8.70 25.71 7.94
C VAL A 247 -10.03 26.44 8.05
N ASP A 248 -10.08 27.60 8.70
CA ASP A 248 -11.33 28.38 8.81
C ASP A 248 -11.78 28.93 7.45
N ALA A 249 -10.85 29.29 6.54
CA ALA A 249 -11.20 29.70 5.19
C ALA A 249 -11.85 28.57 4.38
N VAL A 250 -11.37 27.32 4.52
CA VAL A 250 -12.03 26.14 3.92
C VAL A 250 -13.37 25.90 4.60
N ALA A 251 -13.47 26.00 5.93
CA ALA A 251 -14.72 25.83 6.68
C ALA A 251 -15.79 26.83 6.23
N GLN A 252 -15.42 28.09 5.98
CA GLN A 252 -16.35 29.10 5.45
C GLN A 252 -16.80 28.79 4.02
N LYS A 253 -15.91 28.29 3.16
CA LYS A 253 -16.21 27.99 1.76
C LYS A 253 -16.96 26.66 1.58
N SER A 254 -16.69 25.68 2.44
CA SER A 254 -17.15 24.29 2.30
C SER A 254 -17.25 23.64 3.69
N PRO A 255 -18.19 24.07 4.54
CA PRO A 255 -18.25 23.67 5.96
C PRO A 255 -18.35 22.16 6.15
N HIS A 256 -19.25 21.51 5.39
CA HIS A 256 -19.50 20.08 5.48
C HIS A 256 -18.51 19.21 4.70
N LYS A 257 -17.46 19.80 4.10
CA LYS A 257 -16.42 19.01 3.45
C LYS A 257 -15.65 18.23 4.51
N THR A 258 -15.48 16.92 4.29
CA THR A 258 -14.67 16.07 5.17
C THR A 258 -13.24 16.59 5.27
N ALA A 259 -12.78 16.84 6.50
CA ALA A 259 -11.44 17.28 6.81
C ALA A 259 -10.57 16.13 7.36
N MET A 260 -11.18 15.23 8.14
CA MET A 260 -10.46 14.10 8.73
C MET A 260 -11.40 12.91 8.93
N VAL A 261 -10.90 11.72 8.57
CA VAL A 261 -11.45 10.44 9.00
C VAL A 261 -10.44 9.82 9.97
N TRP A 262 -10.90 9.49 11.17
CA TRP A 262 -10.10 8.90 12.23
C TRP A 262 -10.64 7.52 12.59
N LEU A 263 -9.76 6.53 12.65
CA LEU A 263 -10.08 5.15 12.99
C LEU A 263 -9.18 4.68 14.13
N ASP A 264 -9.78 4.13 15.19
CA ASP A 264 -9.03 3.54 16.30
C ASP A 264 -8.73 2.04 16.11
N HIS A 265 -8.00 1.46 17.06
CA HIS A 265 -7.66 0.03 17.05
C HIS A 265 -8.88 -0.91 17.13
N ASN A 266 -10.00 -0.43 17.66
CA ASN A 266 -11.25 -1.16 17.77
C ASN A 266 -12.17 -0.93 16.55
N LYS A 267 -11.66 -0.25 15.50
CA LYS A 267 -12.41 0.15 14.30
C LYS A 267 -13.55 1.14 14.59
N ASN A 268 -13.49 1.87 15.71
CA ASN A 268 -14.39 3.00 15.90
C ASN A 268 -13.97 4.13 14.98
N GLU A 269 -14.93 4.61 14.20
CA GLU A 269 -14.72 5.71 13.25
C GLU A 269 -15.21 7.04 13.84
N LYS A 270 -14.47 8.10 13.57
CA LYS A 270 -14.92 9.48 13.71
C LYS A 270 -14.60 10.26 12.43
N VAL A 271 -15.62 10.89 11.88
CA VAL A 271 -15.48 11.78 10.72
C VAL A 271 -15.68 13.21 11.20
N PHE A 272 -14.79 14.10 10.79
CA PHE A 272 -14.84 15.52 11.09
C PHE A 272 -14.84 16.32 9.80
N SER A 273 -15.78 17.24 9.68
CA SER A 273 -15.84 18.25 8.63
C SER A 273 -14.92 19.44 8.92
N PHE A 274 -14.70 20.32 7.95
CA PHE A 274 -13.93 21.55 8.20
C PHE A 274 -14.64 22.48 9.19
N GLU A 275 -15.97 22.47 9.25
CA GLU A 275 -16.75 23.16 10.29
C GLU A 275 -16.45 22.61 11.69
N ASP A 276 -16.45 21.28 11.85
CA ASP A 276 -16.10 20.64 13.14
C ASP A 276 -14.68 21.00 13.56
N MET A 277 -13.72 20.99 12.62
CA MET A 277 -12.33 21.35 12.89
C MET A 277 -12.21 22.82 13.32
N SER A 278 -12.97 23.72 12.70
CA SER A 278 -13.02 25.14 13.06
C SER A 278 -13.60 25.34 14.47
N GLU A 279 -14.75 24.73 14.78
CA GLU A 279 -15.40 24.83 16.08
C GLU A 279 -14.54 24.23 17.21
N MET A 280 -14.06 23.00 17.03
CA MET A 280 -13.28 22.32 18.05
C MET A 280 -11.93 23.00 18.30
N SER A 281 -11.29 23.55 17.26
CA SER A 281 -10.06 24.34 17.43
C SER A 281 -10.32 25.69 18.12
N ASN A 282 -11.47 26.33 17.88
CA ASN A 282 -11.88 27.54 18.63
C ASN A 282 -12.10 27.23 20.11
N ARG A 283 -12.75 26.10 20.41
CA ARG A 283 -12.92 25.63 21.80
C ARG A 283 -11.58 25.31 22.46
N ALA A 284 -10.67 24.65 21.75
CA ALA A 284 -9.32 24.36 22.23
C ALA A 284 -8.53 25.65 22.49
N ALA A 285 -8.58 26.63 21.58
CA ALA A 285 -7.94 27.94 21.76
C ALA A 285 -8.46 28.66 23.03
N ASN A 286 -9.78 28.68 23.23
CA ASN A 286 -10.37 29.30 24.41
C ASN A 286 -10.00 28.55 25.71
N PHE A 287 -9.94 27.23 25.66
CA PHE A 287 -9.46 26.41 26.77
C PHE A 287 -8.00 26.74 27.12
N PHE A 288 -7.08 26.72 26.17
CA PHE A 288 -5.68 27.08 26.41
C PHE A 288 -5.52 28.52 26.93
N LYS A 289 -6.31 29.47 26.38
CA LYS A 289 -6.35 30.85 26.87
C LYS A 289 -6.78 30.94 28.34
N SER A 290 -7.77 30.14 28.75
CA SER A 290 -8.23 30.10 30.16
C SER A 290 -7.16 29.57 31.12
N LEU A 291 -6.22 28.74 30.62
CA LEU A 291 -5.06 28.26 31.37
C LEU A 291 -3.89 29.26 31.38
N GLY A 292 -4.07 30.42 30.74
CA GLY A 292 -3.09 31.49 30.69
C GLY A 292 -2.04 31.36 29.58
N ILE A 293 -2.22 30.45 28.62
CA ILE A 293 -1.34 30.32 27.44
C ILE A 293 -1.54 31.55 26.53
N LYS A 294 -0.43 32.13 26.08
CA LYS A 294 -0.39 33.36 25.27
C LYS A 294 0.41 33.17 24.00
N LYS A 295 0.33 34.17 23.10
CA LYS A 295 1.15 34.25 21.90
C LYS A 295 2.64 34.13 22.26
N GLY A 296 3.36 33.24 21.57
CA GLY A 296 4.77 32.97 21.78
C GLY A 296 5.10 31.91 22.84
N ASP A 297 4.14 31.47 23.65
CA ASP A 297 4.34 30.36 24.58
C ASP A 297 4.57 29.05 23.81
N THR A 298 5.51 28.23 24.28
CA THR A 298 5.85 26.94 23.66
C THR A 298 5.11 25.79 24.35
N VAL A 299 4.33 25.03 23.58
CA VAL A 299 3.44 23.99 24.11
C VAL A 299 3.79 22.64 23.48
N LEU A 300 4.22 21.70 24.31
CA LEU A 300 4.56 20.35 23.88
C LEU A 300 3.28 19.51 23.68
N LEU A 301 3.15 18.82 22.56
CA LEU A 301 2.02 17.95 22.24
C LEU A 301 2.48 16.49 22.10
N VAL A 302 2.00 15.62 22.99
CA VAL A 302 2.28 14.17 23.01
C VAL A 302 0.97 13.40 23.07
N LEU A 303 0.25 13.35 21.94
CA LEU A 303 -1.12 12.84 21.87
C LEU A 303 -1.28 11.56 21.03
N LYS A 304 -0.17 10.91 20.65
CA LYS A 304 -0.16 9.72 19.76
C LYS A 304 -0.96 10.01 18.49
N ARG A 305 -1.73 9.04 18.00
CA ARG A 305 -2.64 9.18 16.85
C ARG A 305 -4.06 9.60 17.26
N ARG A 306 -4.27 10.27 18.40
CA ARG A 306 -5.60 10.68 18.87
C ARG A 306 -6.08 11.92 18.12
N TYR A 307 -7.35 11.97 17.72
CA TYR A 307 -7.90 13.06 16.91
C TYR A 307 -7.84 14.43 17.60
N GLN A 308 -7.84 14.47 18.94
CA GLN A 308 -7.69 15.68 19.75
C GLN A 308 -6.38 16.43 19.46
N PHE A 309 -5.35 15.76 18.92
CA PHE A 309 -4.12 16.39 18.45
C PHE A 309 -4.42 17.52 17.47
N TRP A 310 -5.33 17.29 16.53
CA TRP A 310 -5.66 18.26 15.49
C TRP A 310 -6.40 19.47 16.04
N PHE A 311 -7.28 19.27 17.04
CA PHE A 311 -7.93 20.39 17.72
C PHE A 311 -6.92 21.21 18.53
N ALA A 312 -6.01 20.53 19.22
CA ALA A 312 -4.98 21.16 20.04
C ALA A 312 -4.02 22.02 19.20
N ILE A 313 -3.43 21.45 18.15
CA ILE A 313 -2.45 22.17 17.32
C ILE A 313 -3.08 23.37 16.61
N LEU A 314 -4.30 23.23 16.08
CA LEU A 314 -5.03 24.33 15.46
C LEU A 314 -5.43 25.40 16.48
N GLY A 315 -5.88 25.00 17.68
CA GLY A 315 -6.21 25.94 18.75
C GLY A 315 -4.99 26.74 19.23
N LEU A 316 -3.82 26.10 19.32
CA LEU A 316 -2.56 26.77 19.64
C LEU A 316 -2.12 27.73 18.54
N HIS A 317 -2.25 27.33 17.27
CA HIS A 317 -2.01 28.24 16.15
C HIS A 317 -2.92 29.47 16.23
N LYS A 318 -4.21 29.31 16.51
CA LYS A 318 -5.15 30.44 16.68
C LYS A 318 -4.74 31.41 17.79
N LEU A 319 -4.14 30.90 18.88
CA LEU A 319 -3.57 31.75 19.95
C LEU A 319 -2.22 32.39 19.59
N GLY A 320 -1.57 31.93 18.53
CA GLY A 320 -0.19 32.29 18.20
C GLY A 320 0.84 31.66 19.15
N ALA A 321 0.47 30.58 19.85
CA ALA A 321 1.40 29.76 20.62
C ALA A 321 2.20 28.86 19.68
N VAL A 322 3.41 28.50 20.09
CA VAL A 322 4.33 27.63 19.34
C VAL A 322 4.06 26.19 19.75
N ALA A 323 3.33 25.45 18.91
CA ALA A 323 3.08 24.04 19.14
C ALA A 323 4.32 23.20 18.77
N ILE A 324 4.70 22.28 19.66
CA ILE A 324 5.84 21.38 19.47
C ILE A 324 5.33 19.93 19.55
N PRO A 325 5.06 19.29 18.41
CA PRO A 325 4.71 17.87 18.37
C PRO A 325 5.89 17.00 18.79
N ALA A 326 5.63 15.94 19.56
CA ALA A 326 6.63 14.94 19.88
C ALA A 326 6.06 13.51 19.88
N THR A 327 6.95 12.53 19.73
CA THR A 327 6.63 11.10 19.87
C THR A 327 6.19 10.77 21.29
N TYR A 328 5.48 9.65 21.49
CA TYR A 328 5.02 9.20 22.80
C TYR A 328 6.03 8.32 23.56
N LEU A 329 7.12 7.89 22.90
CA LEU A 329 8.17 7.05 23.48
C LEU A 329 9.24 7.85 24.24
N LEU A 330 8.85 8.98 24.86
CA LEU A 330 9.78 9.86 25.55
C LEU A 330 10.04 9.35 26.96
N THR A 331 11.32 9.25 27.31
CA THR A 331 11.77 9.04 28.69
C THR A 331 11.82 10.36 29.46
N GLN A 332 12.02 10.31 30.78
CA GLN A 332 12.27 11.48 31.62
C GLN A 332 13.35 12.38 31.01
N HIS A 333 14.51 11.83 30.64
CA HIS A 333 15.62 12.61 30.09
C HIS A 333 15.22 13.32 28.77
N ASP A 334 14.41 12.66 27.95
CA ASP A 334 13.89 13.25 26.71
C ASP A 334 12.94 14.43 26.95
N TYR A 335 12.11 14.34 27.99
CA TYR A 335 11.23 15.43 28.41
C TYR A 335 12.04 16.60 28.97
N GLU A 336 12.98 16.34 29.89
CA GLU A 336 13.83 17.38 30.49
C GLU A 336 14.61 18.17 29.42
N TYR A 337 15.21 17.45 28.48
CA TYR A 337 15.92 18.07 27.37
C TYR A 337 15.01 19.01 26.56
N ARG A 338 13.81 18.57 26.20
CA ARG A 338 12.86 19.36 25.41
C ARG A 338 12.31 20.54 26.19
N PHE A 339 11.95 20.32 27.45
CA PHE A 339 11.43 21.36 28.33
C PHE A 339 12.42 22.52 28.46
N ASN A 340 13.69 22.21 28.68
CA ASN A 340 14.72 23.22 28.87
C ASN A 340 15.17 23.86 27.56
N THR A 341 15.38 23.08 26.50
CA THR A 341 15.86 23.59 25.19
C THR A 341 14.82 24.50 24.54
N ALA A 342 13.55 24.07 24.51
CA ALA A 342 12.46 24.83 23.88
C ALA A 342 11.72 25.76 24.87
N LYS A 343 12.18 25.84 26.12
CA LYS A 343 11.56 26.62 27.20
C LYS A 343 10.06 26.36 27.34
N ILE A 344 9.67 25.09 27.26
CA ILE A 344 8.25 24.66 27.27
C ILE A 344 7.52 25.27 28.45
N THR A 345 6.35 25.86 28.20
CA THR A 345 5.50 26.47 29.21
C THR A 345 4.28 25.61 29.56
N ALA A 346 3.84 24.75 28.63
CA ALA A 346 2.76 23.80 28.87
C ALA A 346 2.96 22.48 28.11
N CYS A 347 2.39 21.39 28.61
CA CYS A 347 2.37 20.11 27.92
C CYS A 347 0.95 19.53 27.83
N VAL A 348 0.60 19.01 26.66
CA VAL A 348 -0.64 18.28 26.38
C VAL A 348 -0.27 16.83 26.10
N LEU A 349 -0.78 15.92 26.91
CA LEU A 349 -0.40 14.52 26.95
C LEU A 349 -1.65 13.66 26.75
N ALA A 350 -1.54 12.56 26.01
CA ALA A 350 -2.48 11.46 26.14
C ALA A 350 -2.59 11.00 27.62
N ASN A 351 -3.80 10.66 28.06
CA ASN A 351 -4.02 10.19 29.44
C ASN A 351 -3.55 8.72 29.58
N GLU A 352 -2.25 8.52 29.74
CA GLU A 352 -1.60 7.20 29.87
C GLU A 352 -0.55 7.25 31.00
N ASP A 353 -0.65 6.34 31.97
CA ASP A 353 0.07 6.43 33.24
C ASP A 353 1.60 6.52 33.08
N GLU A 354 2.18 5.72 32.19
CA GLU A 354 3.64 5.71 31.97
C GLU A 354 4.14 7.06 31.45
N MET A 355 3.45 7.62 30.46
CA MET A 355 3.83 8.88 29.86
C MET A 355 3.64 10.05 30.84
N ILE A 356 2.57 10.03 31.64
CA ILE A 356 2.37 11.03 32.71
C ILE A 356 3.52 10.93 33.72
N ARG A 357 3.89 9.72 34.17
CA ARG A 357 4.99 9.53 35.12
C ARG A 357 6.33 10.05 34.59
N GLU A 358 6.71 9.69 33.36
CA GLU A 358 7.96 10.15 32.75
C GLU A 358 7.99 11.68 32.60
N CYS A 359 6.87 12.26 32.16
CA CYS A 359 6.73 13.72 32.06
C CYS A 359 6.83 14.40 33.43
N GLU A 360 6.19 13.85 34.47
CA GLU A 360 6.20 14.43 35.81
C GLU A 360 7.58 14.33 36.48
N ALA A 361 8.31 13.23 36.25
CA ALA A 361 9.67 13.08 36.72
C ALA A 361 10.58 14.20 36.19
N ALA A 362 10.38 14.59 34.93
CA ALA A 362 11.15 15.65 34.26
C ALA A 362 10.88 17.08 34.79
N LEU A 363 9.74 17.30 35.46
CA LEU A 363 9.35 18.64 35.94
C LEU A 363 10.28 19.17 37.02
N ARG A 364 10.90 18.28 37.81
CA ARG A 364 11.83 18.66 38.90
C ARG A 364 12.98 19.53 38.38
N ASN A 365 13.40 19.28 37.14
CA ASN A 365 14.51 19.95 36.48
C ASN A 365 14.03 20.93 35.39
N SER A 366 12.74 21.27 35.35
CA SER A 366 12.11 22.00 34.25
C SER A 366 11.11 23.07 34.76
N PRO A 367 11.59 24.14 35.41
CA PRO A 367 10.73 25.13 36.08
C PRO A 367 9.88 25.98 35.13
N THR A 368 10.16 25.95 33.83
CA THR A 368 9.41 26.73 32.83
C THR A 368 8.01 26.17 32.58
N VAL A 369 7.79 24.87 32.82
CA VAL A 369 6.52 24.19 32.57
C VAL A 369 5.55 24.50 33.71
N ARG A 370 4.44 25.20 33.38
CA ARG A 370 3.46 25.69 34.35
C ARG A 370 2.12 24.97 34.25
N CYS A 371 1.80 24.42 33.09
CA CYS A 371 0.51 23.79 32.81
C CYS A 371 0.68 22.39 32.22
N ARG A 372 -0.13 21.45 32.70
CA ARG A 372 -0.12 20.04 32.29
C ARG A 372 -1.55 19.61 32.01
N ILE A 373 -1.78 19.07 30.83
CA ILE A 373 -3.12 18.72 30.36
C ILE A 373 -3.08 17.26 29.92
N ALA A 374 -3.86 16.41 30.57
CA ALA A 374 -4.07 15.03 30.15
C ALA A 374 -5.36 14.94 29.32
N VAL A 375 -5.30 14.23 28.18
CA VAL A 375 -6.38 14.10 27.21
C VAL A 375 -6.63 12.62 26.94
N GLY A 376 -7.80 12.11 27.31
CA GLY A 376 -8.16 10.72 27.08
C GLY A 376 -9.50 10.35 27.65
#